data_AF-A0A6L8GB58-F1
#
_entry.id   AF-A0A6L8GB58-F1
#
_cell.length_a   1.000
_cell.length_b   1.000
_cell.length_c   1.000
_cell.angle_alpha   90.00
_cell.angle_beta   90.00
_cell.angle_gamma   90.00
#
_symmetry.space_group_name_H-M   'P 1'
#
loop_
_entity.id
_entity.type
_entity.pdbx_description
1 polymer ?
#
loop_
_entity_poly.entity_id
_entity_poly.type
_entity_poly.pdbx_seq_one_letter_code
_entity_poly.pdbx_strand_id
1 'polypeptide(L)' 'MLLAGRPLELMRRHRRPFHFDQGGRLAARFGIVATPSLVGQAGTLLRITEIPVVDRDDVKPEQED' A
#
# COMPACT_ATOMS: atom_id res chain seq x y z
N MET A 1 3.19 1.43 0.40
CA MET A 1 4.53 2.00 0.11
C MET A 1 5.35 0.92 -0.57
N LEU A 2 6.04 1.18 -1.68
CA LEU A 2 6.82 0.15 -2.37
C LEU A 2 8.30 0.31 -2.03
N LEU A 3 8.84 -0.61 -1.25
CA LEU A 3 10.28 -0.81 -1.09
C LEU A 3 10.70 -1.85 -2.16
N ALA A 4 11.67 -1.48 -3.01
CA ALA A 4 12.35 -2.34 -4.00
C ALA A 4 11.58 -2.85 -5.25
N GLY A 5 10.62 -2.10 -5.80
CA GLY A 5 9.97 -2.45 -7.10
C GLY A 5 10.62 -1.83 -8.34
N ARG A 6 10.00 -2.02 -9.53
CA ARG A 6 10.17 -1.20 -10.75
C ARG A 6 9.01 -0.19 -10.96
N PRO A 7 8.88 0.84 -10.11
CA PRO A 7 7.77 1.79 -10.05
C PRO A 7 7.34 2.39 -11.40
N LEU A 8 8.30 2.72 -12.27
CA LEU A 8 8.01 3.23 -13.61
C LEU A 8 7.20 2.25 -14.46
N GLU A 9 7.46 0.94 -14.32
CA GLU A 9 6.69 -0.10 -15.02
C GLU A 9 5.28 -0.23 -14.46
N LEU A 10 5.13 -0.15 -13.12
CA LEU A 10 3.84 -0.15 -12.45
C LEU A 10 3.00 1.08 -12.81
N MET A 11 3.62 2.26 -12.89
CA MET A 11 2.96 3.49 -13.34
C MET A 11 2.40 3.33 -14.76
N ARG A 12 3.20 2.77 -15.69
CA ARG A 12 2.76 2.51 -17.07
C ARG A 12 1.60 1.52 -17.13
N ARG A 13 1.68 0.42 -16.36
CA ARG A 13 0.65 -0.63 -16.35
C ARG A 13 -0.68 -0.15 -15.77
N HIS A 14 -0.64 0.61 -14.68
CA HIS A 14 -1.84 0.97 -13.92
C HIS A 14 -2.39 2.36 -14.23
N ARG A 15 -1.67 3.19 -15.01
CA ARG A 15 -2.05 4.57 -15.36
C ARG A 15 -2.47 5.42 -14.14
N ARG A 16 -1.83 5.18 -13.00
CA ARG A 16 -2.07 5.88 -11.74
C ARG A 16 -0.75 6.44 -11.19
N PRO A 17 -0.79 7.56 -10.47
CA PRO A 17 0.41 8.11 -9.86
C PRO A 17 0.93 7.17 -8.77
N PHE A 18 2.23 6.92 -8.80
CA PHE A 18 2.95 6.29 -7.70
C PHE A 18 3.87 7.34 -7.08
N HIS A 19 3.81 7.45 -5.76
CA HIS A 19 4.66 8.36 -4.99
C HIS A 19 5.68 7.55 -4.19
N PHE A 20 6.91 8.04 -4.19
CA PHE A 20 7.97 7.51 -3.34
C PHE A 20 8.09 8.38 -2.11
N ASP A 21 7.92 7.76 -0.95
CA ASP A 21 8.11 8.45 0.32
C ASP A 21 9.49 8.14 0.89
N GLN A 22 10.53 8.53 0.15
CA GLN A 22 11.90 8.43 0.63
C GLN A 22 12.05 9.39 1.82
N GLY A 23 12.23 8.84 3.01
CA GLY A 23 12.30 9.61 4.25
C GLY A 23 10.99 9.70 5.05
N GLY A 24 9.92 8.99 4.64
CA GLY A 24 8.74 8.77 5.50
C GLY A 24 7.87 10.01 5.78
N ARG A 25 8.03 11.09 5.02
CA ARG A 25 7.32 12.37 5.24
C ARG A 25 5.82 12.24 5.00
N LEU A 26 5.43 11.49 3.95
CA LEU A 26 4.04 11.30 3.60
C LEU A 26 3.35 10.34 4.59
N ALA A 27 4.05 9.27 4.98
CA ALA A 27 3.61 8.32 5.99
C ALA A 27 3.38 9.02 7.34
N ALA A 28 4.34 9.83 7.80
CA ALA A 28 4.22 10.61 9.02
C ALA A 28 3.04 11.60 8.96
N ARG A 29 2.88 12.31 7.83
CA ARG A 29 1.78 13.27 7.64
C ARG A 29 0.40 12.61 7.74
N PHE A 30 0.26 11.40 7.21
CA PHE A 30 -1.01 10.66 7.22
C PHE A 30 -1.15 9.69 8.39
N GLY A 31 -0.21 9.64 9.34
CA GLY A 31 -0.28 8.72 10.49
C GLY A 31 -0.18 7.24 10.10
N ILE A 32 0.46 6.93 8.98
CA ILE A 32 0.70 5.54 8.56
C ILE A 32 1.88 4.98 9.37
N VAL A 33 1.61 3.99 10.23
CA VAL A 33 2.62 3.42 11.14
C VAL A 33 3.23 2.10 10.64
N ALA A 34 2.51 1.39 9.76
CA ALA A 34 2.97 0.15 9.14
C ALA A 34 2.65 0.15 7.64
N THR A 35 3.23 -0.79 6.89
CA THR A 35 2.90 -0.99 5.47
C THR A 35 2.85 -2.49 5.16
N PRO A 36 1.99 -2.95 4.24
CA PRO A 36 1.07 -2.17 3.38
C PRO A 36 -0.18 -1.66 4.11
N SER A 37 -0.67 -0.49 3.71
CA SER A 37 -1.92 0.11 4.24
C SER A 37 -2.71 0.83 3.17
N LEU A 38 -4.03 0.87 3.36
CA LEU A 38 -4.97 1.67 2.58
C LEU A 38 -5.38 2.91 3.39
N VAL A 39 -5.40 4.07 2.74
CA VAL A 39 -5.87 5.31 3.34
C VAL A 39 -7.01 5.84 2.49
N GLY A 40 -8.13 6.14 3.14
CA GLY A 40 -9.31 6.74 2.50
C GLY A 40 -9.93 7.81 3.40
N GLN A 41 -10.71 8.70 2.81
CA GLN A 41 -11.43 9.72 3.56
C GLN A 41 -12.67 9.13 4.24
N ALA A 42 -12.92 9.54 5.49
CA ALA A 42 -14.12 9.25 6.27
C ALA A 42 -14.65 10.56 6.87
N GLY A 43 -15.39 11.32 6.07
CA GLY A 43 -15.83 12.67 6.44
C GLY A 43 -14.64 13.63 6.59
N THR A 44 -14.47 14.20 7.77
CA THR A 44 -13.31 15.06 8.12
C THR A 44 -12.11 14.27 8.65
N LEU A 45 -12.22 12.95 8.77
CA LEU A 45 -11.19 12.06 9.27
C LEU A 45 -10.59 11.21 8.13
N LEU A 46 -9.45 10.60 8.41
CA LEU A 46 -8.87 9.54 7.59
C LEU A 46 -9.20 8.18 8.19
N ARG A 47 -9.62 7.24 7.34
CA ARG A 47 -9.65 5.82 7.67
C ARG A 47 -8.39 5.18 7.13
N ILE A 48 -7.61 4.60 8.04
CA ILE A 48 -6.38 3.88 7.73
C ILE A 48 -6.63 2.40 8.03
N THR A 49 -6.39 1.54 7.05
CA THR A 49 -6.51 0.09 7.19
C THR A 49 -5.16 -0.53 6.91
N GLU A 50 -4.60 -1.20 7.92
CA GLU A 50 -3.39 -2.01 7.76
C GLU A 50 -3.74 -3.35 7.12
N ILE A 51 -2.92 -3.77 6.17
CA ILE A 51 -3.06 -5.06 5.50
C ILE A 51 -1.97 -5.97 6.06
N PRO A 52 -2.32 -7.07 6.74
CA PRO A 52 -1.35 -8.04 7.21
C PRO A 52 -0.50 -8.55 6.05
N VAL A 53 0.81 -8.61 6.26
CA VAL A 53 1.70 -9.34 5.36
C VAL A 53 1.64 -10.80 5.78
N VAL A 54 1.02 -11.62 4.95
CA VAL A 54 1.11 -13.08 5.05
C VAL A 54 2.32 -13.54 4.25
N ASP A 55 3.08 -14.49 4.80
CA ASP A 55 4.13 -15.13 4.03
C ASP A 55 3.51 -15.87 2.85
N ARG A 56 4.18 -15.82 1.70
CA ARG A 56 3.64 -16.40 0.46
C ARG A 56 3.38 -17.90 0.56
N ASP A 57 4.06 -18.57 1.48
CA ASP A 57 3.92 -20.00 1.72
C ASP A 57 2.67 -20.34 2.55
N ASP A 58 2.07 -19.35 3.24
CA ASP A 58 0.87 -19.51 4.07
C ASP A 58 -0.44 -19.21 3.33
N VAL A 59 -0.37 -18.70 2.09
CA VAL A 59 -1.56 -18.44 1.27
C VAL A 59 -2.00 -19.74 0.60
N LYS A 60 -2.98 -20.42 1.21
CA LYS A 60 -3.68 -21.54 0.55
C LYS A 60 -4.30 -21.03 -0.75
N PRO A 61 -4.10 -21.71 -1.89
CA PRO A 61 -4.71 -21.29 -3.14
C PRO A 61 -6.22 -21.24 -2.95
N GLU A 62 -6.80 -20.06 -3.22
CA GLU A 62 -8.24 -19.87 -3.28
C GLU A 62 -8.77 -20.87 -4.31
N GLN A 63 -9.65 -21.77 -3.89
CA GLN A 63 -10.35 -22.67 -4.80
C GLN A 63 -11.30 -21.79 -5.60
N GLU A 64 -10.98 -21.56 -6.87
CA GLU A 64 -11.92 -21.03 -7.86
C GLU A 64 -13.10 -22.01 -7.96
N ASP A 65 -14.29 -21.55 -7.58
CA ASP A 65 -15.58 -22.15 -7.96
C ASP A 65 -15.96 -21.72 -9.39
#